data_AF-A0A914GQ96-F1
#
_entry.id   AF-A0A914GQ96-F1
#
_cell.length_a   1.000
_cell.length_b   1.000
_cell.length_c   1.000
_cell.angle_alpha   90.00
_cell.angle_beta   90.00
_cell.angle_gamma   90.00
#
_symmetry.space_group_name_H-M   'P 1'
#
loop_
_entity.id
_entity.type
_entity.pdbx_description
1 polymer ?
#
loop_
_entity_poly.entity_id
_entity_poly.type
_entity_poly.pdbx_seq_one_letter_code
_entity_poly.pdbx_strand_id
1 'polypeptide(L)'
;MTTTHEGIANPVDPAKIMTLNEFGGTSVWATFILGRGQYNEWIGLTLGWGISLIIATQIGYNTSDAINNFDGGIRTVTGHRSTAKIFSTYPSEHLSIFGGFFDQLIGSAMFCFFIAAITDRRNKIPLPYQPTLIGLSFMLIGMAWGMNSGYALNPARDFGPRLFTFFAGYGLKVFSYRNYKWFWVPLIAPLIGGPLGAWIYQFSVGFHIPSELDEIEEEFRRIQDNKMHQTVILQDSETITPQSSTHQNVHRYILALNQE
;
A
#
# COMPACT_ATOMS: atom_id res chain seq x y z
N MET A 1 20.74 -40.02 -19.32
CA MET A 1 19.61 -39.56 -18.50
C MET A 1 20.12 -38.41 -17.65
N THR A 2 19.97 -37.20 -18.17
CA THR A 2 20.35 -35.93 -17.53
C THR A 2 19.17 -35.47 -16.69
N THR A 3 19.29 -35.59 -15.37
CA THR A 3 18.33 -35.04 -14.41
C THR A 3 18.45 -33.51 -14.44
N THR A 4 17.41 -32.87 -14.95
CA THR A 4 17.19 -31.43 -14.87
C THR A 4 17.16 -31.02 -13.41
N HIS A 5 18.08 -30.14 -13.00
CA HIS A 5 17.97 -29.39 -11.76
C HIS A 5 16.68 -28.56 -11.83
N GLU A 6 15.62 -29.04 -11.19
CA GLU A 6 14.47 -28.21 -10.85
C GLU A 6 14.98 -27.08 -9.97
N GLY A 7 14.89 -25.85 -10.49
CA GLY A 7 15.28 -24.65 -9.80
C GLY A 7 14.53 -24.56 -8.48
N ILE A 8 15.28 -24.62 -7.39
CA ILE A 8 14.84 -24.20 -6.06
C ILE A 8 14.39 -22.75 -6.23
N ALA A 9 13.07 -22.54 -6.27
CA ALA A 9 12.50 -21.21 -6.26
C ALA A 9 12.99 -20.53 -4.98
N ASN A 10 13.70 -19.40 -5.12
CA ASN A 10 14.09 -18.55 -4.00
C ASN A 10 12.85 -18.28 -3.12
N PRO A 11 12.83 -18.69 -1.85
CA PRO A 11 11.77 -18.32 -0.95
C PRO A 11 11.98 -16.86 -0.56
N VAL A 12 10.94 -16.05 -0.77
CA VAL A 12 10.89 -14.60 -0.54
C VAL A 12 11.41 -13.76 -1.71
N ASP A 13 10.56 -13.61 -2.72
CA ASP A 13 10.61 -12.43 -3.57
C ASP A 13 9.85 -11.28 -2.86
N PRO A 14 10.55 -10.23 -2.37
CA PRO A 14 9.89 -9.04 -1.84
C PRO A 14 8.93 -8.37 -2.85
N ALA A 15 8.95 -8.74 -4.14
CA ALA A 15 7.99 -8.33 -5.15
C ALA A 15 6.53 -8.70 -4.83
N LYS A 16 6.25 -9.66 -3.94
CA LYS A 16 4.87 -10.06 -3.60
C LYS A 16 4.24 -9.30 -2.43
N ILE A 17 5.04 -8.61 -1.61
CA ILE A 17 4.56 -7.66 -0.59
C ILE A 17 4.20 -6.31 -1.23
N MET A 18 4.74 -6.07 -2.43
CA MET A 18 4.56 -4.85 -3.22
C MET A 18 3.25 -4.77 -4.00
N THR A 19 2.68 -5.92 -4.36
CA THR A 19 1.67 -6.04 -5.43
C THR A 19 0.28 -5.54 -5.04
N LEU A 20 0.06 -5.15 -3.77
CA LEU A 20 -1.19 -4.57 -3.30
C LEU A 20 -1.08 -3.07 -2.95
N ASN A 21 0.06 -2.43 -3.23
CA ASN A 21 0.24 -0.98 -3.13
C ASN A 21 -0.23 -0.22 -4.37
N GLU A 22 -1.00 -0.87 -5.26
CA GLU A 22 -1.56 -0.27 -6.48
C GLU A 22 -2.71 0.73 -6.19
N PHE A 23 -3.10 0.88 -4.92
CA PHE A 23 -4.17 1.78 -4.52
C PHE A 23 -3.65 3.19 -4.23
N GLY A 24 -3.81 4.08 -5.20
CA GLY A 24 -3.54 5.52 -5.08
C GLY A 24 -2.27 5.94 -5.83
N GLY A 25 -2.38 6.92 -6.73
CA GLY A 25 -1.28 7.40 -7.57
C GLY A 25 -0.03 7.90 -6.81
N THR A 26 -0.08 8.01 -5.48
CA THR A 26 1.06 8.26 -4.58
C THR A 26 1.76 6.99 -4.09
N SER A 27 1.00 5.92 -3.87
CA SER A 27 1.47 4.60 -3.46
C SER A 27 2.35 3.96 -4.51
N VAL A 28 2.15 4.31 -5.78
CA VAL A 28 2.98 3.87 -6.92
C VAL A 28 4.41 4.42 -6.82
N TRP A 29 4.59 5.64 -6.34
CA TRP A 29 5.92 6.24 -6.11
C TRP A 29 6.63 5.63 -4.90
N ALA A 30 5.89 5.40 -3.81
CA ALA A 30 6.41 4.65 -2.66
C ALA A 30 6.80 3.22 -3.09
N THR A 31 6.02 2.62 -3.99
CA THR A 31 6.28 1.30 -4.56
C THR A 31 7.51 1.28 -5.46
N PHE A 32 7.68 2.28 -6.32
CA PHE A 32 8.89 2.41 -7.13
C PHE A 32 10.15 2.51 -6.26
N ILE A 33 10.12 3.32 -5.19
CA ILE A 33 11.26 3.53 -4.29
C ILE A 33 11.53 2.28 -3.44
N LEU A 34 10.50 1.60 -2.94
CA LEU A 34 10.63 0.50 -1.98
C LEU A 34 10.65 -0.90 -2.63
N GLY A 35 10.26 -1.04 -3.89
CA GLY A 35 10.22 -2.34 -4.57
C GLY A 35 10.06 -2.23 -6.06
N ARG A 36 11.20 -2.02 -6.71
CA ARG A 36 11.66 -2.63 -7.98
C ARG A 36 10.59 -3.02 -9.03
N GLY A 37 9.57 -2.21 -9.25
CA GLY A 37 8.68 -2.33 -10.42
C GLY A 37 9.41 -1.97 -11.72
N GLN A 38 8.85 -2.33 -12.88
CA GLN A 38 9.45 -1.94 -14.16
C GLN A 38 9.31 -0.42 -14.37
N TYR A 39 10.35 0.23 -14.91
CA TYR A 39 10.46 1.69 -15.03
C TYR A 39 9.30 2.41 -15.74
N ASN A 40 8.40 1.69 -16.44
CA ASN A 40 7.32 2.26 -17.25
C ASN A 40 5.91 2.05 -16.66
N GLU A 41 5.72 1.16 -15.69
CA GLU A 41 4.38 0.82 -15.15
C GLU A 41 3.75 1.99 -14.40
N TRP A 42 4.56 2.77 -13.67
CA TRP A 42 4.08 3.88 -12.86
C TRP A 42 3.47 5.02 -13.70
N ILE A 43 4.01 5.26 -14.90
CA ILE A 43 3.50 6.26 -15.84
C ILE A 43 2.15 5.80 -16.37
N GLY A 44 2.07 4.55 -16.82
CA GLY A 44 0.83 3.94 -17.31
C GLY A 44 -0.28 3.97 -16.27
N LEU A 45 0.03 3.63 -15.02
CA LEU A 45 -0.92 3.67 -13.91
C LEU A 45 -1.37 5.10 -13.58
N THR A 46 -0.43 6.05 -13.45
CA THR A 46 -0.77 7.44 -13.11
C THR A 46 -1.63 8.08 -14.21
N LEU A 47 -1.28 7.86 -15.48
CA LEU A 47 -2.07 8.35 -16.62
C LEU A 47 -3.42 7.64 -16.71
N GLY A 48 -3.45 6.31 -16.51
CA GLY A 48 -4.67 5.52 -16.47
C GLY A 48 -5.65 6.05 -15.44
N TRP A 49 -5.21 6.20 -14.19
CA TRP A 49 -6.01 6.78 -13.11
C TRP A 49 -6.48 8.20 -13.41
N GLY A 50 -5.60 9.04 -13.96
CA GLY A 50 -5.94 10.41 -14.37
C GLY A 50 -7.06 10.44 -15.41
N ILE A 51 -6.95 9.60 -16.45
CA ILE A 51 -7.96 9.48 -17.52
C ILE A 51 -9.27 8.92 -16.96
N SER A 52 -9.21 7.87 -16.15
CA SER A 52 -10.40 7.27 -15.51
C SER A 52 -11.15 8.30 -14.65
N LEU A 53 -10.44 9.12 -13.88
CA LEU A 53 -11.05 10.16 -13.05
C LEU A 53 -11.62 11.30 -13.89
N ILE A 54 -10.99 11.67 -15.01
CA ILE A 54 -11.56 12.64 -15.96
C ILE A 54 -12.89 12.11 -16.50
N ILE A 55 -12.93 10.87 -16.96
CA ILE A 55 -14.15 10.24 -17.52
C ILE A 55 -15.24 10.14 -16.45
N ALA A 56 -14.90 9.64 -15.25
CA ALA A 56 -15.84 9.55 -14.15
C ALA A 56 -16.43 10.92 -13.77
N THR A 57 -15.58 11.95 -13.74
CA THR A 57 -16.00 13.33 -13.48
C THR A 57 -16.92 13.86 -14.57
N GLN A 58 -16.58 13.61 -15.83
CA GLN A 58 -17.40 14.01 -16.98
C GLN A 58 -18.79 13.38 -16.94
N ILE A 59 -18.88 12.09 -16.61
CA ILE A 59 -20.15 11.38 -16.47
C ILE A 59 -20.96 12.00 -15.32
N GLY A 60 -20.37 12.15 -14.14
CA GLY A 60 -21.05 12.75 -12.98
C GLY A 60 -21.50 14.19 -13.20
N TYR A 61 -20.72 14.98 -13.95
CA TYR A 61 -21.10 16.34 -14.34
C TYR A 61 -22.28 16.34 -15.31
N ASN A 62 -22.29 15.47 -16.31
CA ASN A 62 -23.36 15.39 -17.32
C ASN A 62 -24.69 14.89 -16.75
N THR A 63 -24.67 14.13 -15.65
CA THR A 63 -25.88 13.64 -14.99
C THR A 63 -26.36 14.57 -13.86
N SER A 64 -25.64 15.65 -13.56
CA SER A 64 -25.94 16.50 -12.41
C SER A 64 -26.70 17.78 -12.80
N ASP A 65 -28.02 17.73 -12.67
CA ASP A 65 -28.88 18.92 -12.77
C ASP A 65 -28.65 19.90 -11.61
N ALA A 66 -28.16 19.40 -10.48
CA ALA A 66 -27.92 20.18 -9.26
C ALA A 66 -26.88 21.28 -9.46
N ILE A 67 -25.83 21.03 -10.27
CA ILE A 67 -24.77 22.03 -10.50
C ILE A 67 -25.36 23.24 -11.24
N ASN A 68 -26.10 23.00 -12.33
CA ASN A 68 -26.74 24.05 -13.11
C ASN A 68 -27.79 24.82 -12.29
N ASN A 69 -28.57 24.11 -11.47
CA ASN A 69 -29.52 24.75 -10.57
C ASN A 69 -28.82 25.66 -9.55
N PHE A 70 -27.69 25.21 -8.98
CA PHE A 70 -26.96 25.97 -7.97
C PHE A 70 -26.14 27.14 -8.53
N ASP A 71 -25.46 27.00 -9.67
CA ASP A 71 -24.59 28.06 -10.23
C ASP A 71 -25.25 28.87 -11.37
N GLY A 72 -26.45 28.49 -11.81
CA GLY A 72 -27.17 29.14 -12.90
C GLY A 72 -26.54 28.90 -14.27
N GLY A 73 -25.71 27.86 -14.42
CA GLY A 73 -24.95 27.56 -15.62
C GLY A 73 -23.63 28.33 -15.74
N ILE A 74 -23.28 29.18 -14.76
CA ILE A 74 -22.06 29.98 -14.78
C ILE A 74 -20.97 29.30 -13.94
N ARG A 75 -19.96 28.76 -14.63
CA ARG A 75 -18.86 28.04 -14.00
C ARG A 75 -17.87 28.99 -13.34
N THR A 76 -17.78 28.92 -12.01
CA THR A 76 -16.89 29.79 -11.22
C THR A 76 -16.03 28.99 -10.25
N VAL A 77 -14.80 29.47 -10.03
CA VAL A 77 -13.80 28.85 -9.14
C VAL A 77 -13.80 29.48 -7.74
N THR A 78 -14.32 30.70 -7.63
CA THR A 78 -14.35 31.50 -6.42
C THR A 78 -15.69 32.18 -6.26
N GLY A 79 -16.06 32.52 -5.02
CA GLY A 79 -17.33 33.17 -4.69
C GLY A 79 -18.40 32.18 -4.22
N HIS A 80 -19.56 32.71 -3.82
CA HIS A 80 -20.61 31.96 -3.14
C HIS A 80 -21.28 30.88 -4.00
N ARG A 81 -21.22 31.02 -5.34
CA ARG A 81 -21.76 30.04 -6.29
C ARG A 81 -20.67 29.19 -6.96
N SER A 82 -19.47 29.16 -6.38
CA SER A 82 -18.36 28.38 -6.91
C SER A 82 -18.60 26.89 -6.76
N THR A 83 -18.55 26.18 -7.88
CA THR A 83 -18.75 24.74 -7.99
C THR A 83 -17.44 23.97 -8.26
N ALA A 84 -16.33 24.66 -8.51
CA ALA A 84 -15.05 24.02 -8.83
C ALA A 84 -14.51 23.09 -7.72
N LYS A 85 -14.82 23.40 -6.44
CA LYS A 85 -14.39 22.62 -5.26
C LYS A 85 -14.99 21.22 -5.19
N ILE A 86 -16.05 20.95 -5.96
CA ILE A 86 -16.65 19.60 -6.07
C ILE A 86 -15.65 18.64 -6.71
N PHE A 87 -14.87 19.12 -7.68
CA PHE A 87 -14.04 18.30 -8.55
C PHE A 87 -12.60 18.21 -8.06
N SER A 88 -12.01 19.36 -7.72
CA SER A 88 -10.62 19.46 -7.30
C SER A 88 -10.51 20.23 -6.00
N THR A 89 -9.35 20.11 -5.37
CA THR A 89 -9.10 20.72 -4.07
C THR A 89 -8.68 22.17 -4.22
N TYR A 90 -9.16 23.01 -3.31
CA TYR A 90 -8.77 24.41 -3.19
C TYR A 90 -8.64 24.74 -1.71
N PRO A 91 -7.60 25.49 -1.30
CA PRO A 91 -7.32 25.75 0.09
C PRO A 91 -8.35 26.72 0.65
N SER A 92 -8.61 26.60 1.96
CA SER A 92 -9.38 27.57 2.72
C SER A 92 -8.70 28.93 2.75
N GLU A 93 -9.48 29.99 2.86
CA GLU A 93 -8.99 31.37 2.70
C GLU A 93 -7.89 31.76 3.69
N HIS A 94 -7.94 31.20 4.91
CA HIS A 94 -6.97 31.45 5.98
C HIS A 94 -5.65 30.67 5.80
N LEU A 95 -5.64 29.60 4.99
CA LEU A 95 -4.49 28.71 4.90
C LEU A 95 -3.37 29.35 4.07
N SER A 96 -2.13 29.36 4.54
CA SER A 96 -1.00 29.81 3.72
C SER A 96 -0.59 28.73 2.69
N ILE A 97 0.13 29.11 1.63
CA ILE A 97 0.61 28.12 0.64
C ILE A 97 1.59 27.14 1.28
N PHE A 98 2.49 27.62 2.13
CA PHE A 98 3.42 26.78 2.87
C PHE A 98 2.69 25.86 3.84
N GLY A 99 1.72 26.38 4.60
CA GLY A 99 0.88 25.56 5.49
C GLY A 99 0.12 24.49 4.71
N GLY A 100 -0.44 24.83 3.55
CA GLY A 100 -1.13 23.87 2.68
C GLY A 100 -0.21 22.83 2.05
N PHE A 101 1.06 23.16 1.78
CA PHE A 101 2.04 22.17 1.35
C PHE A 101 2.32 21.14 2.44
N PHE A 102 2.56 21.57 3.68
CA PHE A 102 2.78 20.65 4.81
C PHE A 102 1.52 19.85 5.16
N ASP A 103 0.35 20.47 5.07
CA ASP A 103 -0.95 19.80 5.23
C ASP A 103 -1.09 18.60 4.28
N GLN A 104 -0.80 18.81 2.98
CA GLN A 104 -0.85 17.75 1.98
C GLN A 104 0.27 16.73 2.14
N LEU A 105 1.48 17.16 2.48
CA LEU A 105 2.63 16.28 2.71
C LEU A 105 2.38 15.33 3.88
N ILE A 106 1.93 15.86 5.02
CA ILE A 106 1.66 15.08 6.24
C ILE A 106 0.45 14.17 6.03
N GLY A 107 -0.64 14.68 5.44
CA GLY A 107 -1.81 13.87 5.14
C GLY A 107 -1.49 12.69 4.23
N SER A 108 -0.66 12.89 3.20
CA SER A 108 -0.23 11.82 2.30
C SER A 108 0.71 10.84 3.00
N ALA A 109 1.60 11.32 3.86
CA ALA A 109 2.46 10.46 4.66
C ALA A 109 1.66 9.56 5.61
N MET A 110 0.68 10.13 6.31
CA MET A 110 -0.22 9.35 7.18
C MET A 110 -1.00 8.32 6.37
N PHE A 111 -1.53 8.69 5.20
CA PHE A 111 -2.29 7.76 4.37
C PHE A 111 -1.44 6.59 3.89
N CYS A 112 -0.24 6.86 3.36
CA CYS A 112 0.68 5.80 2.91
C CYS A 112 1.24 4.97 4.07
N PHE A 113 1.41 5.55 5.27
CA PHE A 113 1.73 4.79 6.48
C PHE A 113 0.62 3.78 6.81
N PHE A 114 -0.65 4.20 6.80
CA PHE A 114 -1.77 3.30 7.07
C PHE A 114 -1.90 2.22 6.00
N ILE A 115 -1.73 2.57 4.71
CA ILE A 115 -1.71 1.57 3.64
C ILE A 115 -0.62 0.54 3.92
N ALA A 116 0.63 0.97 4.15
CA ALA A 116 1.74 0.06 4.42
C ALA A 116 1.45 -0.86 5.61
N ALA A 117 0.92 -0.32 6.72
CA ALA A 117 0.52 -1.11 7.88
C ALA A 117 -0.61 -2.10 7.58
N ILE A 118 -1.59 -1.71 6.76
CA ILE A 118 -2.74 -2.56 6.44
C ILE A 118 -2.37 -3.69 5.47
N THR A 119 -1.53 -3.39 4.49
CA THR A 119 -1.18 -4.32 3.41
C THR A 119 -0.01 -5.24 3.76
N ASP A 120 0.79 -4.90 4.77
CA ASP A 120 1.87 -5.76 5.24
C ASP A 120 1.32 -7.08 5.81
N ARG A 121 1.61 -8.19 5.11
CA ARG A 121 1.11 -9.52 5.47
C ARG A 121 1.56 -9.97 6.86
N ARG A 122 2.69 -9.46 7.34
CA ARG A 122 3.23 -9.77 8.66
C ARG A 122 2.36 -9.24 9.79
N ASN A 123 1.53 -8.22 9.52
CA ASN A 123 0.53 -7.71 10.46
C ASN A 123 -0.74 -8.58 10.54
N LYS A 124 -0.84 -9.65 9.75
CA LYS A 124 -1.90 -10.66 9.81
C LYS A 124 -3.33 -10.10 9.66
N ILE A 125 -3.48 -8.96 8.97
CA ILE A 125 -4.79 -8.40 8.63
C ILE A 125 -5.40 -9.20 7.47
N PRO A 126 -6.59 -9.82 7.64
CA PRO A 126 -7.21 -10.60 6.58
C PRO A 126 -7.50 -9.77 5.32
N LEU A 127 -7.15 -10.33 4.15
CA LEU A 127 -7.30 -9.66 2.85
C LEU A 127 -8.70 -9.05 2.60
N PRO A 128 -9.83 -9.72 2.96
CA PRO A 128 -11.15 -9.15 2.70
C PRO A 128 -11.44 -7.83 3.45
N TYR A 129 -10.74 -7.57 4.56
CA TYR A 129 -10.95 -6.35 5.35
C TYR A 129 -10.05 -5.18 4.95
N GLN A 130 -8.96 -5.45 4.21
CA GLN A 130 -7.97 -4.41 3.86
C GLN A 130 -8.59 -3.24 3.07
N PRO A 131 -9.44 -3.43 2.03
CA PRO A 131 -10.03 -2.31 1.31
C PRO A 131 -10.90 -1.42 2.20
N THR A 132 -11.69 -2.03 3.09
CA THR A 132 -12.54 -1.31 4.04
C THR A 132 -11.69 -0.48 5.00
N LEU A 133 -10.62 -1.06 5.55
CA LEU A 133 -9.72 -0.34 6.46
C LEU A 133 -9.02 0.81 5.76
N ILE A 134 -8.54 0.63 4.53
CA ILE A 134 -7.93 1.71 3.72
C ILE A 134 -8.95 2.84 3.49
N GLY A 135 -10.19 2.50 3.15
CA GLY A 135 -11.27 3.48 2.98
C GLY A 135 -11.58 4.24 4.27
N LEU A 136 -11.62 3.55 5.41
CA LEU A 136 -11.81 4.17 6.73
C LEU A 136 -10.63 5.06 7.13
N SER A 137 -9.39 4.68 6.82
CA SER A 137 -8.21 5.53 7.03
C SER A 137 -8.28 6.80 6.18
N PHE A 138 -8.69 6.69 4.91
CA PHE A 138 -8.90 7.85 4.05
C PHE A 138 -10.00 8.78 4.60
N MET A 139 -11.11 8.21 5.05
CA MET A 139 -12.21 8.95 5.69
C MET A 139 -11.76 9.65 6.97
N LEU A 140 -11.01 8.96 7.83
CA LEU A 140 -10.44 9.52 9.06
C LEU A 140 -9.58 10.76 8.78
N ILE A 141 -8.68 10.67 7.80
CA ILE A 141 -7.83 11.80 7.41
C ILE A 141 -8.69 12.94 6.83
N GLY A 142 -9.70 12.63 6.03
CA GLY A 142 -10.63 13.63 5.50
C GLY A 142 -11.37 14.39 6.59
N MET A 143 -11.83 13.70 7.64
CA MET A 143 -12.52 14.33 8.77
C MET A 143 -11.57 15.17 9.65
N ALA A 144 -10.32 14.74 9.82
CA ALA A 144 -9.37 15.41 10.71
C ALA A 144 -8.58 16.55 10.04
N TRP A 145 -8.23 16.43 8.76
CA TRP A 145 -7.40 17.40 8.02
C TRP A 145 -8.11 18.09 6.84
N GLY A 146 -9.34 17.67 6.49
CA GLY A 146 -9.97 18.13 5.27
C GLY A 146 -10.36 19.61 5.23
N MET A 147 -10.56 20.25 6.38
CA MET A 147 -10.98 21.65 6.46
C MET A 147 -9.93 22.64 5.93
N ASN A 148 -8.65 22.29 5.99
CA ASN A 148 -7.58 23.15 5.51
C ASN A 148 -7.62 23.28 3.99
N SER A 149 -7.54 22.15 3.29
CA SER A 149 -7.36 22.17 1.83
C SER A 149 -8.07 21.07 1.07
N GLY A 150 -8.97 20.31 1.70
CA GLY A 150 -9.77 19.29 1.02
C GLY A 150 -9.05 17.97 0.78
N TYR A 151 -7.96 17.70 1.51
CA TYR A 151 -7.27 16.40 1.59
C TYR A 151 -7.12 15.71 0.23
N ALA A 152 -6.41 16.37 -0.70
CA ALA A 152 -6.20 15.79 -2.03
C ALA A 152 -5.48 14.44 -1.93
N LEU A 153 -4.38 14.41 -1.17
CA LEU A 153 -3.54 13.26 -0.85
C LEU A 153 -2.98 12.43 -2.04
N ASN A 154 -3.42 12.74 -3.26
CA ASN A 154 -3.18 12.00 -4.48
C ASN A 154 -3.21 12.97 -5.69
N PRO A 155 -2.12 13.05 -6.49
CA PRO A 155 -2.04 13.93 -7.64
C PRO A 155 -3.13 13.66 -8.69
N ALA A 156 -3.46 12.40 -8.97
CA ALA A 156 -4.48 12.05 -9.98
C ALA A 156 -5.89 12.49 -9.54
N ARG A 157 -6.18 12.40 -8.23
CA ARG A 157 -7.45 12.84 -7.61
C ARG A 157 -7.68 14.34 -7.71
N ASP A 158 -6.61 15.13 -7.83
CA ASP A 158 -6.72 16.57 -8.00
C ASP A 158 -6.59 16.98 -9.47
N PHE A 159 -5.52 16.57 -10.14
CA PHE A 159 -5.14 17.05 -11.46
C PHE A 159 -6.09 16.58 -12.57
N GLY A 160 -6.56 15.33 -12.53
CA GLY A 160 -7.50 14.80 -13.52
C GLY A 160 -8.81 15.62 -13.55
N PRO A 161 -9.55 15.69 -12.44
CA PRO A 161 -10.75 16.54 -12.35
C PRO A 161 -10.47 18.03 -12.60
N ARG A 162 -9.26 18.52 -12.30
CA ARG A 162 -8.87 19.92 -12.57
C ARG A 162 -8.75 20.19 -14.07
N LEU A 163 -8.18 19.24 -14.80
CA LEU A 163 -8.09 19.30 -16.25
C LEU A 163 -9.48 19.18 -16.89
N PHE A 164 -10.34 18.32 -16.35
CA PHE A 164 -11.75 18.27 -16.77
C PHE A 164 -12.44 19.63 -16.59
N THR A 165 -12.36 20.24 -15.41
CA THR A 165 -13.04 21.53 -15.14
C THR A 165 -12.50 22.67 -16.00
N PHE A 166 -11.22 22.65 -16.37
CA PHE A 166 -10.67 23.56 -17.37
C PHE A 166 -11.45 23.52 -18.68
N PHE A 167 -11.72 22.33 -19.22
CA PHE A 167 -12.51 22.14 -20.44
C PHE A 167 -14.02 22.33 -20.25
N ALA A 168 -14.54 22.07 -19.05
CA ALA A 168 -15.96 22.17 -18.73
C ALA A 168 -16.47 23.61 -18.53
N GLY A 169 -15.68 24.63 -18.86
CA GLY A 169 -16.08 26.03 -18.86
C GLY A 169 -15.62 26.87 -17.66
N TYR A 170 -14.90 26.29 -16.69
CA TYR A 170 -14.31 27.08 -15.59
C TYR A 170 -13.09 27.90 -16.04
N GLY A 171 -12.47 27.52 -17.17
CA GLY A 171 -11.34 28.22 -17.77
C GLY A 171 -10.06 28.16 -16.93
N LEU A 172 -9.08 29.01 -17.27
CA LEU A 172 -7.75 29.05 -16.63
C LEU A 172 -7.76 29.39 -15.13
N LYS A 173 -8.91 29.81 -14.58
CA LYS A 173 -9.07 30.09 -13.15
C LYS A 173 -8.82 28.87 -12.27
N VAL A 174 -9.02 27.66 -12.81
CA VAL A 174 -8.77 26.41 -12.07
C VAL A 174 -7.29 26.19 -11.75
N PHE A 175 -6.38 26.73 -12.56
CA PHE A 175 -4.92 26.65 -12.33
C PHE A 175 -4.36 27.93 -11.70
N SER A 176 -4.95 29.09 -11.98
CA SER A 176 -4.46 30.40 -11.51
C SER A 176 -4.91 30.77 -10.10
N TYR A 177 -5.64 29.91 -9.39
CA TYR A 177 -6.06 30.16 -8.01
C TYR A 177 -4.88 30.58 -7.11
N ARG A 178 -5.05 31.69 -6.38
CA ARG A 178 -4.00 32.38 -5.59
C ARG A 178 -2.73 32.68 -6.41
N ASN A 179 -2.89 33.24 -7.60
CA ASN A 179 -1.79 33.57 -8.51
C ASN A 179 -0.93 32.36 -8.87
N TYR A 180 -1.57 31.26 -9.29
CA TYR A 180 -0.94 29.99 -9.68
C TYR A 180 -0.20 29.25 -8.56
N LYS A 181 -0.41 29.64 -7.29
CA LYS A 181 0.34 29.07 -6.17
C LYS A 181 -0.24 27.77 -5.62
N TRP A 182 -1.45 27.38 -6.01
CA TRP A 182 -2.10 26.21 -5.44
C TRP A 182 -2.01 24.95 -6.29
N PHE A 183 -2.23 25.02 -7.60
CA PHE A 183 -2.49 23.83 -8.42
C PHE A 183 -1.36 22.79 -8.38
N TRP A 184 -0.12 23.18 -8.11
CA TRP A 184 1.03 22.27 -8.03
C TRP A 184 1.20 21.66 -6.63
N VAL A 185 0.59 22.22 -5.58
CA VAL A 185 0.73 21.72 -4.20
C VAL A 185 0.13 20.31 -4.08
N PRO A 186 -1.12 20.04 -4.50
CA PRO A 186 -1.69 18.69 -4.53
C PRO A 186 -0.96 17.70 -5.46
N LEU A 187 -0.04 18.17 -6.30
CA LEU A 187 0.75 17.32 -7.18
C LEU A 187 2.07 16.94 -6.50
N ILE A 188 2.80 17.92 -5.98
CA ILE A 188 4.15 17.70 -5.46
C ILE A 188 4.17 17.22 -4.01
N ALA A 189 3.35 17.81 -3.14
CA ALA A 189 3.37 17.45 -1.72
C ALA A 189 3.02 15.97 -1.49
N PRO A 190 1.99 15.39 -2.16
CA PRO A 190 1.70 13.98 -2.02
C PRO A 190 2.77 13.03 -2.54
N LEU A 191 3.50 13.41 -3.60
CA LEU A 191 4.62 12.62 -4.14
C LEU A 191 5.80 12.53 -3.17
N ILE A 192 5.97 13.53 -2.30
CA ILE A 192 6.98 13.52 -1.24
C ILE A 192 6.43 12.82 0.01
N GLY A 193 5.19 13.13 0.38
CA GLY A 193 4.52 12.58 1.56
C GLY A 193 4.37 11.06 1.49
N GLY A 194 4.00 10.51 0.34
CA GLY A 194 3.77 9.06 0.19
C GLY A 194 4.99 8.20 0.59
N PRO A 195 6.16 8.40 -0.05
CA PRO A 195 7.38 7.72 0.34
C PRO A 195 7.78 7.97 1.79
N LEU A 196 7.64 9.20 2.28
CA LEU A 196 7.94 9.55 3.67
C LEU A 196 7.09 8.71 4.65
N GLY A 197 5.80 8.58 4.40
CA GLY A 197 4.88 7.75 5.19
C GLY A 197 5.29 6.29 5.23
N ALA A 198 5.63 5.72 4.06
CA ALA A 198 6.08 4.34 3.97
C ALA A 198 7.41 4.11 4.71
N TRP A 199 8.36 5.06 4.64
CA TRP A 199 9.59 5.00 5.42
C TRP A 199 9.34 5.08 6.93
N ILE A 200 8.45 5.97 7.37
CA ILE A 200 8.05 6.05 8.78
C ILE A 200 7.49 4.71 9.26
N TYR A 201 6.68 4.02 8.44
CA TYR A 201 6.19 2.68 8.76
C TYR A 201 7.33 1.68 8.93
N GLN A 202 8.31 1.65 8.00
CA GLN A 202 9.45 0.74 8.12
C GLN A 202 10.25 0.98 9.40
N PHE A 203 10.61 2.23 9.69
CA PHE A 203 11.42 2.55 10.87
C PHE A 203 10.70 2.30 12.19
N SER A 204 9.39 2.51 12.25
CA SER A 204 8.61 2.36 13.48
C SER A 204 8.09 0.95 13.71
N VAL A 205 7.67 0.24 12.66
CA VAL A 205 6.96 -1.04 12.76
C VAL A 205 7.64 -2.09 11.89
N GLY A 206 7.82 -1.81 10.60
CA GLY A 206 8.24 -2.82 9.61
C GLY A 206 9.57 -3.51 9.92
N PHE A 207 10.55 -2.79 10.48
CA PHE A 207 11.85 -3.35 10.89
C PHE A 207 11.83 -4.10 12.22
N HIS A 208 10.75 -3.99 12.99
CA HIS A 208 10.59 -4.65 14.29
C HIS A 208 9.78 -5.94 14.21
N ILE A 209 9.22 -6.28 13.04
CA ILE A 209 8.45 -7.51 12.84
C ILE A 209 9.35 -8.55 12.16
N PRO A 210 9.52 -9.75 12.75
CA PRO A 210 10.28 -10.84 12.14
C PRO A 210 9.85 -11.08 10.70
N SER A 211 10.82 -11.33 9.83
CA SER A 211 10.52 -11.73 8.46
C SER A 211 10.05 -13.18 8.43
N GLU A 212 9.34 -13.57 7.36
CA GLU A 212 8.97 -14.98 7.14
C GLU A 212 10.20 -15.89 7.11
N LEU A 213 11.37 -15.38 6.67
CA LEU A 213 12.63 -16.11 6.70
C LEU A 213 13.12 -16.36 8.13
N ASP A 214 12.96 -15.38 9.03
CA ASP A 214 13.36 -15.52 10.43
C ASP A 214 12.48 -16.58 11.12
N GLU A 215 11.17 -16.58 10.85
CA GLU A 215 10.23 -17.60 11.35
C GLU A 215 10.59 -19.00 10.82
N ILE A 216 10.88 -19.12 9.52
CA ILE A 216 11.29 -20.38 8.89
C ILE A 216 12.63 -20.87 9.46
N GLU A 217 13.62 -19.99 9.62
CA GLU A 217 14.93 -20.35 10.17
C GLU A 217 14.83 -20.78 11.64
N GLU A 218 14.01 -20.10 12.45
CA GLU A 218 13.69 -20.54 13.81
C GLU A 218 13.02 -21.91 13.83
N GLU A 219 12.06 -22.17 12.96
CA GLU A 219 11.38 -23.46 12.90
C GLU A 219 12.33 -24.59 12.47
N PHE A 220 13.20 -24.35 11.48
CA PHE A 220 14.25 -25.29 11.12
C PHE A 220 15.21 -25.58 12.29
N ARG A 221 15.65 -24.55 13.01
CA ARG A 221 16.49 -24.74 14.22
C ARG A 221 15.76 -25.60 15.26
N ARG A 222 14.49 -25.31 15.56
CA ARG A 222 13.69 -26.10 16.52
C ARG A 222 13.53 -27.56 16.10
N ILE A 223 13.28 -27.83 14.81
CA ILE A 223 13.17 -29.20 14.28
C ILE A 223 14.51 -29.93 14.41
N GLN A 224 15.62 -29.25 14.13
CA GLN A 224 16.96 -29.83 14.22
C GLN A 224 17.34 -30.15 15.68
N ASP A 225 17.07 -29.25 16.62
CA ASP A 225 17.31 -29.47 18.06
C ASP A 225 16.48 -30.63 18.61
N ASN A 226 15.21 -30.73 18.21
CA ASN A 226 14.33 -31.86 18.61
C ASN A 226 14.83 -33.20 18.06
N LYS A 227 15.31 -33.24 16.79
CA LYS A 227 15.92 -34.45 16.22
C LYS A 227 17.20 -34.85 16.94
N MET A 228 18.05 -33.88 17.29
CA MET A 228 19.26 -34.11 18.07
C MET A 228 18.93 -34.66 19.47
N HIS A 229 17.95 -34.07 20.17
CA HIS A 229 17.50 -34.56 21.48
C HIS A 229 16.94 -35.98 21.40
N GLN A 230 16.14 -36.30 20.38
CA GLN A 230 15.65 -37.67 20.17
C GLN A 230 16.80 -38.65 19.91
N THR A 231 17.80 -38.25 19.14
CA THR A 231 18.97 -39.11 18.84
C THR A 231 19.80 -39.36 20.10
N VAL A 232 20.03 -38.34 20.92
CA VAL A 232 20.73 -38.47 22.21
C VAL A 232 19.95 -39.40 23.16
N ILE A 233 18.63 -39.23 23.29
CA ILE A 233 17.81 -40.11 24.14
C ILE A 233 17.85 -41.57 23.66
N LEU A 234 17.82 -41.80 22.34
CA LEU A 234 17.92 -43.15 21.78
C LEU A 234 19.30 -43.76 22.05
N GLN A 235 20.37 -42.98 21.90
CA GLN A 235 21.74 -43.41 22.16
C GLN A 235 22.00 -43.65 23.66
N ASP A 236 21.39 -42.86 24.53
CA ASP A 236 21.40 -43.06 25.99
C ASP A 236 20.54 -44.27 26.40
N SER A 237 19.45 -44.55 25.69
CA SER A 237 18.63 -45.75 25.91
C SER A 237 19.33 -47.04 25.45
N GLU A 238 20.16 -46.97 24.40
CA GLU A 238 21.00 -48.09 23.96
C GLU A 238 22.21 -48.32 24.88
N THR A 239 22.67 -47.30 25.61
CA THR A 239 23.77 -47.43 26.57
C THR A 239 23.29 -47.84 27.98
N ILE A 240 22.01 -47.63 28.32
CA ILE A 240 21.40 -48.12 29.57
C ILE A 240 20.62 -49.42 29.30
N THR A 241 21.33 -50.51 28.97
CA THR A 241 21.16 -51.89 29.48
C THR A 241 21.88 -52.89 28.57
N PRO A 242 22.83 -53.69 29.09
CA PRO A 242 23.04 -55.01 28.56
C PRO A 242 21.90 -55.92 29.06
N GLN A 243 21.28 -56.65 28.12
CA GLN A 243 20.36 -57.78 28.34
C GLN A 243 18.89 -57.44 28.70
N SER A 244 18.01 -57.43 27.69
CA SER A 244 16.80 -58.25 27.74
C SER A 244 16.22 -58.49 26.33
N SER A 245 15.55 -59.62 26.17
CA SER A 245 15.11 -60.30 24.94
C SER A 245 14.16 -59.52 24.00
N THR A 246 13.89 -58.25 24.26
CA THR A 246 12.95 -57.44 23.46
C THR A 246 13.62 -56.80 22.23
N HIS A 247 14.92 -56.51 22.29
CA HIS A 247 15.70 -55.89 21.19
C HIS A 247 15.85 -56.78 19.95
N GLN A 248 15.80 -58.11 20.09
CA GLN A 248 15.88 -59.02 18.93
C GLN A 248 14.61 -59.00 18.07
N ASN A 249 13.45 -58.66 18.65
CA ASN A 249 12.18 -58.67 17.91
C ASN A 249 12.01 -57.40 17.06
N VAL A 250 12.47 -56.25 17.55
CA VAL A 250 12.42 -54.98 16.80
C VAL A 250 13.42 -54.98 15.64
N HIS A 251 14.62 -55.52 15.85
CA HIS A 251 15.62 -55.62 14.77
C HIS A 251 15.20 -56.59 13.65
N ARG A 252 14.44 -57.65 13.98
CA ARG A 252 13.84 -58.54 12.96
C ARG A 252 12.67 -57.89 12.22
N TYR A 253 11.88 -57.05 12.88
CA TYR A 253 10.76 -56.33 12.25
C TYR A 253 11.25 -55.29 11.24
N ILE A 254 12.34 -54.57 11.57
CA ILE A 254 12.97 -53.58 10.67
C ILE A 254 13.64 -54.26 9.47
N LEU A 255 14.24 -55.45 9.64
CA LEU A 255 14.79 -56.21 8.53
C LEU A 255 13.72 -56.82 7.62
N ALA A 256 12.53 -57.16 8.15
CA ALA A 256 11.41 -57.65 7.37
C ALA A 256 10.72 -56.55 6.53
N LEU A 257 10.72 -55.31 6.99
CA LEU A 257 10.15 -54.17 6.27
C LEU A 257 11.04 -53.61 5.15
N ASN A 258 12.33 -54.00 5.11
CA ASN A 258 13.28 -53.57 4.07
C ASN A 258 13.50 -54.63 2.97
N GLN A 259 12.66 -55.67 2.91
CA GLN A 259 12.72 -56.73 1.90
C GLN A 259 11.47 -56.85 1.01
N GLU A 260 10.57 -55.86 1.05
CA GLU A 260 9.55 -55.61 0.01
C GLU A 260 9.88 -54.30 -0.73
#